data_AF-A0A946LGK2-F1
#
_entry.id   AF-A0A946LGK2-F1
#
_cell.length_a   1.000
_cell.length_b   1.000
_cell.length_c   1.000
_cell.angle_alpha   90.00
_cell.angle_beta   90.00
_cell.angle_gamma   90.00
#
_symmetry.space_group_name_H-M   'P 1'
#
loop_
_entity.id
_entity.type
_entity.pdbx_description
1 polymer ?
#
loop_
_entity_poly.entity_id
_entity_poly.type
_entity_poly.pdbx_seq_one_letter_code
_entity_poly.pdbx_strand_id
1 'polypeptide(L)' 'MTDQNEPKTTTLAETNNYMLWKAEEPDGETTYHVELGNVTLHFFEEEWQELIELIRSLQ' A
#
# COMPACT_ATOMS: atom_id res chain seq x y z
N MET A 1 22.40 -2.27 -15.75
CA MET A 1 22.57 -1.25 -14.70
C MET A 1 21.34 -1.39 -13.83
N THR A 2 21.49 -1.78 -12.57
CA THR A 2 20.33 -1.95 -11.67
C THR A 2 19.99 -0.59 -11.11
N ASP A 3 18.87 -0.02 -11.58
CA ASP A 3 18.29 1.22 -11.10
C ASP A 3 18.10 1.18 -9.58
N GLN A 4 19.01 1.82 -8.85
CA GLN A 4 18.96 1.94 -7.38
C GLN A 4 17.95 3.01 -6.92
N ASN A 5 17.19 3.59 -7.84
CA ASN A 5 16.28 4.71 -7.59
C ASN A 5 14.81 4.38 -7.87
N GLU A 6 14.48 3.14 -8.25
CA GLU A 6 13.08 2.75 -8.45
C GLU A 6 12.47 2.27 -7.12
N PRO A 7 11.22 2.68 -6.82
CA PRO A 7 10.52 2.20 -5.64
C PRO A 7 10.31 0.69 -5.72
N LYS A 8 10.59 -0.01 -4.63
CA LYS A 8 10.42 -1.46 -4.57
C LYS A 8 8.97 -1.78 -4.19
N THR A 9 8.19 -2.23 -5.16
CA THR A 9 6.79 -2.60 -4.95
C THR A 9 6.63 -4.05 -4.49
N THR A 10 5.69 -4.32 -3.58
CA THR A 10 5.33 -5.67 -3.11
C THR A 10 3.82 -5.80 -2.96
N THR A 11 3.21 -6.78 -3.63
CA THR A 11 1.81 -7.15 -3.42
C THR A 11 1.63 -7.84 -2.08
N LEU A 12 0.69 -7.34 -1.26
CA LEU A 12 0.39 -7.88 0.07
C LEU A 12 -0.86 -8.74 0.06
N ALA A 13 -1.88 -8.34 -0.72
CA ALA A 13 -3.11 -9.11 -0.90
C ALA A 13 -3.74 -8.77 -2.25
N GLU A 14 -4.40 -9.75 -2.86
CA GLU A 14 -5.09 -9.59 -4.13
C GLU A 14 -6.33 -10.49 -4.16
N THR A 15 -7.40 -9.98 -4.76
CA THR A 15 -8.62 -10.70 -5.11
C THR A 15 -8.95 -10.37 -6.57
N ASN A 16 -10.04 -10.94 -7.11
CA ASN A 16 -10.42 -10.71 -8.50
C ASN A 16 -10.61 -9.23 -8.89
N ASN A 17 -10.98 -8.35 -7.95
CA ASN A 17 -11.28 -6.94 -8.24
C ASN A 17 -10.50 -5.95 -7.37
N TYR A 18 -9.77 -6.43 -6.37
CA TYR A 18 -9.13 -5.58 -5.37
C TYR A 18 -7.69 -6.00 -5.17
N MET A 19 -6.80 -5.03 -5.04
CA MET A 19 -5.39 -5.27 -4.74
C MET A 19 -4.91 -4.33 -3.63
N LEU A 20 -4.10 -4.87 -2.74
CA LEU A 20 -3.31 -4.13 -1.78
C LEU A 20 -1.84 -4.40 -2.06
N TRP A 21 -1.07 -3.35 -2.29
CA TRP A 21 0.37 -3.42 -2.45
C TRP A 21 1.05 -2.27 -1.71
N LYS A 22 2.34 -2.41 -1.44
CA LYS A 22 3.17 -1.36 -0.83
C LYS A 22 4.34 -1.00 -1.74
N ALA A 23 4.78 0.25 -1.68
CA ALA A 23 6.04 0.70 -2.26
C ALA A 23 6.99 1.11 -1.14
N GLU A 24 8.21 0.58 -1.19
CA GLU A 24 9.34 1.04 -0.37
C GLU A 24 10.16 2.02 -1.24
N GLU A 25 10.12 3.30 -0.89
CA GLU A 25 10.82 4.38 -1.59
C GLU A 25 12.33 4.36 -1.25
N PRO A 26 13.21 4.89 -2.12
CA PRO A 26 14.65 4.89 -1.89
C PRO A 26 15.11 5.69 -0.65
N ASP A 27 14.28 6.60 -0.15
CA ASP A 27 14.53 7.38 1.07
C ASP A 27 14.12 6.65 2.37
N GLY A 28 13.52 5.47 2.24
CA GLY A 28 13.06 4.64 3.35
C GLY A 28 11.60 4.85 3.73
N GLU A 29 10.86 5.73 3.04
CA GLU A 29 9.42 5.86 3.23
C GLU A 29 8.67 4.67 2.64
N THR A 30 7.61 4.21 3.32
CA THR A 30 6.71 3.18 2.81
C THR A 30 5.32 3.75 2.57
N THR A 31 4.78 3.52 1.38
CA THR A 31 3.39 3.86 1.04
C THR A 31 2.57 2.62 0.75
N TYR A 32 1.30 2.65 1.12
CA TYR A 32 0.34 1.57 0.89
C TYR A 32 -0.74 2.01 -0.11
N HIS A 33 -1.08 1.11 -1.02
CA HIS A 33 -1.95 1.36 -2.16
C HIS A 33 -3.06 0.33 -2.18
N VAL A 34 -4.31 0.78 -2.03
CA VAL A 34 -5.51 -0.06 -2.12
C VAL A 34 -6.25 0.27 -3.41
N GLU A 35 -6.26 -0.67 -4.35
CA GLU A 35 -6.98 -0.56 -5.61
C GLU A 35 -8.38 -1.18 -5.48
N LEU A 36 -9.40 -0.35 -5.67
CA LEU A 36 -10.82 -0.68 -5.55
C LEU A 36 -11.53 -0.57 -6.91
N GLY A 37 -10.91 -1.14 -7.95
CA GLY A 37 -11.36 -1.03 -9.33
C GLY A 37 -11.09 0.36 -9.92
N ASN A 38 -12.06 1.28 -9.80
CA ASN A 38 -11.97 2.61 -10.41
C ASN A 38 -11.33 3.68 -9.50
N VAL A 39 -10.98 3.31 -8.27
CA VAL A 39 -10.40 4.20 -7.27
C VAL A 39 -9.18 3.53 -6.67
N THR A 40 -8.09 4.28 -6.53
CA THR A 40 -6.92 3.88 -5.76
C THR A 40 -6.78 4.80 -4.57
N LEU A 41 -6.67 4.22 -3.38
CA LEU A 41 -6.39 4.93 -2.15
C LEU A 41 -4.90 4.80 -1.84
N HIS A 42 -4.27 5.92 -1.52
CA HIS A 42 -2.86 6.01 -1.18
C HIS A 42 -2.73 6.44 0.27
N PHE A 43 -1.88 5.75 1.02
CA PHE A 43 -1.63 6.02 2.43
C PHE A 43 -0.13 6.07 2.69
N PHE A 44 0.31 7.05 3.49
CA PHE A 44 1.58 6.92 4.19
C PHE A 44 1.48 5.83 5.27
N GLU A 45 2.62 5.35 5.76
CA GLU A 45 2.67 4.27 6.75
C GLU A 45 1.79 4.56 7.99
N GLU A 46 1.85 5.78 8.54
CA GLU A 46 1.06 6.18 9.71
C GLU A 46 -0.46 6.12 9.44
N GLU A 47 -0.90 6.67 8.31
CA GLU A 47 -2.31 6.68 7.91
C GLU A 47 -2.84 5.26 7.64
N TRP A 48 -1.98 4.40 7.09
CA TRP A 48 -2.30 3.00 6.85
C TRP A 48 -2.51 2.22 8.15
N GLN A 49 -1.66 2.44 9.16
CA GLN A 49 -1.84 1.81 10.47
C GLN A 49 -3.16 2.25 11.11
N GLU A 50 -3.45 3.55 11.13
CA GLU A 50 -4.70 4.10 11.66
C GLU A 50 -5.94 3.51 10.94
N LEU A 51 -5.88 3.37 9.61
CA LEU A 51 -6.95 2.73 8.85
C LEU A 51 -7.14 1.25 9.22
N ILE A 52 -6.04 0.49 9.37
CA ILE A 52 -6.12 -0.91 9.80
C ILE A 52 -6.77 -1.01 11.18
N GLU A 53 -6.39 -0.14 12.12
CA GLU A 53 -6.99 -0.10 13.45
C GLU A 53 -8.50 0.16 13.37
N LEU A 54 -8.91 1.12 12.55
CA LEU A 54 -10.33 1.38 12.30
C LEU A 54 -11.06 0.17 11.73
N ILE A 55 -10.51 -0.49 10.70
CA ILE A 55 -11.13 -1.68 10.09
C ILE A 55 -11.21 -2.83 11.09
N ARG A 56 -10.18 -3.05 11.90
CA ARG A 56 -10.16 -4.08 12.96
C ARG A 56 -11.21 -3.84 14.05
N SER A 57 -11.71 -2.62 14.19
CA SER A 57 -12.79 -2.31 15.15
C SER A 57 -14.18 -2.74 14.67
N LEU A 58 -14.34 -3.13 13.40
CA LEU A 58 -15.58 -3.67 12.86
C LEU A 58 -15.86 -5.06 13.46
N GLN A 59 -17.13 -5.30 13.85
CA GLN A 59 -17.59 -6.59 14.41
C GLN A 59 -18.17 -7.52 13.35
#